data_AF-A0A059KKR6-F1
#
_entry.id   AF-A0A059KKR6-F1
#
_cell.length_a   1.000
_cell.length_b   1.000
_cell.length_c   1.000
_cell.angle_alpha   90.00
_cell.angle_beta   90.00
_cell.angle_gamma   90.00
#
_symmetry.space_group_name_H-M   'P 1'
#
loop_
_entity.id
_entity.type
_entity.pdbx_description
1 polymer ?
#
loop_
_entity_poly.entity_id
_entity_poly.type
_entity_poly.pdbx_seq_one_letter_code
_entity_poly.pdbx_strand_id
1 'polypeptide(L)'
;MGQIDAPHHKDRKEARMSIAAMTASATPNKLGRLAEELNRMASRMSTVAGVPVEVTIRAEGCFTFSTAARNDEAGNRLATFFSGSECSVDVVHDDECGTFVYVDMKAAAA
;
A
#
# COMPACT_ATOMS: atom_id res chain seq x y z
N MET A 1 37.18 64.81 -21.52
CA MET A 1 36.92 63.88 -22.62
C MET A 1 37.14 62.48 -22.09
N GLY A 2 36.13 61.61 -22.09
CA GLY A 2 36.24 60.23 -21.61
C GLY A 2 34.96 59.72 -20.97
N GLN A 3 33.95 59.50 -21.81
CA GLN A 3 32.70 58.80 -21.47
C GLN A 3 33.03 57.31 -21.27
N ILE A 4 32.77 56.76 -20.08
CA ILE A 4 32.90 55.32 -19.82
C ILE A 4 31.49 54.74 -19.63
N ASP A 5 31.03 54.14 -20.72
CA ASP A 5 29.84 53.32 -20.85
C ASP A 5 30.02 52.04 -20.03
N ALA A 6 29.19 51.84 -19.00
CA ALA A 6 29.22 50.63 -18.18
C ALA A 6 28.29 49.56 -18.80
N PRO A 7 28.79 48.35 -19.12
CA PRO A 7 28.02 47.34 -19.83
C PRO A 7 26.96 46.66 -18.97
N HIS A 8 25.77 46.59 -19.57
CA HIS A 8 24.58 45.85 -19.21
C HIS A 8 24.90 44.33 -19.13
N HIS A 9 25.15 43.78 -17.94
CA HIS A 9 25.25 42.32 -17.75
C HIS A 9 23.91 41.75 -17.28
N LYS A 10 23.08 41.41 -18.28
CA LYS A 10 22.07 40.34 -18.15
C LYS A 10 22.82 39.05 -17.79
N ASP A 11 22.46 38.45 -16.66
CA ASP A 11 22.42 36.99 -16.40
C ASP A 11 22.35 36.73 -14.89
N ARG A 12 21.25 37.17 -14.27
CA ARG A 12 20.79 36.56 -13.01
C ARG A 12 20.00 35.31 -13.39
N LYS A 13 20.69 34.33 -13.97
CA LYS A 13 20.12 33.02 -14.27
C LYS A 13 19.91 32.33 -12.92
N GLU A 14 18.70 32.49 -12.42
CA GLU A 14 18.19 31.84 -11.22
C GLU A 14 18.63 30.38 -11.23
N ALA A 15 19.52 30.02 -10.29
CA ALA A 15 19.80 28.63 -9.96
C ALA A 15 18.55 28.06 -9.26
N ARG A 16 17.46 27.91 -10.02
CA ARG A 16 16.36 27.00 -9.67
C ARG A 16 16.92 25.59 -9.87
N MET A 17 17.66 25.12 -8.88
CA MET A 17 17.88 23.69 -8.70
C MET A 17 16.51 23.06 -8.53
N SER A 18 15.98 22.51 -9.62
CA SER A 18 14.73 21.77 -9.63
C SER A 18 14.86 20.57 -8.70
N ILE A 19 14.22 20.64 -7.53
CA ILE A 19 13.92 19.49 -6.64
C ILE A 19 12.83 18.63 -7.31
N ALA A 20 12.99 18.30 -8.59
CA ALA A 20 12.05 17.52 -9.38
C ALA A 20 12.72 16.34 -10.10
N ALA A 21 14.05 16.20 -9.97
CA ALA A 21 14.82 15.14 -10.61
C ALA A 21 15.38 14.09 -9.63
N MET A 22 15.11 14.21 -8.32
CA MET A 22 15.56 13.22 -7.31
C MET A 22 14.57 12.07 -7.07
N THR A 23 13.44 12.02 -7.79
CA THR A 23 12.58 10.83 -7.83
C THR A 23 12.99 9.93 -9.00
N ALA A 24 14.28 9.58 -9.07
CA ALA A 24 14.77 8.59 -10.00
C ALA A 24 15.40 7.44 -9.22
N SER A 25 14.69 6.31 -9.22
CA SER A 25 15.26 4.99 -8.99
C SER A 25 15.98 4.75 -7.66
N ALA A 26 15.23 4.72 -6.56
CA ALA A 26 15.50 3.64 -5.62
C ALA A 26 14.97 2.38 -6.29
N THR A 27 15.83 1.55 -6.89
CA THR A 27 15.43 0.17 -7.18
C THR A 27 14.93 -0.38 -5.86
N PRO A 28 13.65 -0.75 -5.71
CA PRO A 28 13.17 -1.22 -4.42
C PRO A 28 13.97 -2.48 -4.12
N ASN A 29 14.80 -2.40 -3.08
CA ASN A 29 15.43 -3.56 -2.47
C ASN A 29 14.32 -4.55 -2.09
N LYS A 30 14.67 -5.81 -1.80
CA LYS A 30 13.69 -6.86 -1.49
C LYS A 30 12.59 -6.40 -0.52
N LEU A 31 12.95 -5.61 0.50
CA LEU A 31 12.03 -4.99 1.47
C LEU A 31 11.06 -3.97 0.84
N GLY A 32 11.53 -3.13 -0.09
CA GLY A 32 10.68 -2.15 -0.78
C GLY A 32 9.64 -2.82 -1.67
N ARG A 33 10.01 -3.89 -2.38
CA ARG A 33 9.04 -4.64 -3.22
C ARG A 33 7.97 -5.31 -2.38
N LEU A 34 8.35 -5.92 -1.26
CA LEU A 34 7.40 -6.53 -0.33
C LEU A 34 6.43 -5.49 0.26
N ALA A 35 6.91 -4.29 0.57
CA ALA A 35 6.06 -3.22 1.06
C ALA A 35 5.06 -2.74 -0.01
N GLU A 36 5.49 -2.61 -1.27
CA GLU A 36 4.59 -2.27 -2.38
C GLU A 36 3.54 -3.36 -2.63
N GLU A 37 3.93 -4.65 -2.55
CA GLU A 37 3.01 -5.77 -2.70
C GLU A 37 1.99 -5.84 -1.56
N LEU A 38 2.43 -5.66 -0.31
CA LEU A 38 1.53 -5.60 0.85
C LEU A 38 0.52 -4.46 0.68
N ASN A 39 0.98 -3.28 0.26
CA ASN A 39 0.10 -2.12 0.05
C ASN A 39 -0.91 -2.36 -1.08
N ARG A 40 -0.49 -3.00 -2.17
CA ARG A 40 -1.42 -3.41 -3.26
C ARG A 40 -2.45 -4.41 -2.76
N MET A 41 -2.04 -5.38 -1.94
CA MET A 41 -2.95 -6.34 -1.32
C MET A 41 -3.97 -5.64 -0.43
N ALA A 42 -3.52 -4.76 0.47
CA ALA A 42 -4.38 -3.99 1.36
C ALA A 42 -5.39 -3.11 0.61
N SER A 43 -4.95 -2.42 -0.44
CA SER A 43 -5.83 -1.59 -1.29
C SER A 43 -6.89 -2.42 -2.02
N ARG A 44 -6.49 -3.58 -2.56
CA ARG A 44 -7.41 -4.50 -3.23
C ARG A 44 -8.43 -5.08 -2.25
N MET A 45 -8.00 -5.48 -1.05
CA MET A 45 -8.89 -6.03 -0.03
C MET A 45 -9.82 -4.97 0.55
N SER A 46 -9.35 -3.74 0.72
CA SER A 46 -10.22 -2.61 1.08
C SER A 46 -11.31 -2.38 0.04
N THR A 47 -10.98 -2.53 -1.25
CA THR A 47 -11.96 -2.44 -2.35
C THR A 47 -13.00 -3.57 -2.28
N VAL A 48 -12.57 -4.80 -1.99
CA VAL A 48 -13.48 -5.96 -1.83
C VAL A 48 -14.40 -5.76 -0.62
N ALA A 49 -13.86 -5.35 0.51
CA ALA A 49 -14.60 -5.10 1.74
C ALA A 49 -15.56 -3.90 1.61
N GLY A 50 -15.19 -2.90 0.81
CA GLY A 50 -15.89 -1.61 0.71
C GLY A 50 -15.54 -0.63 1.84
N VAL A 51 -14.55 -0.98 2.67
CA VAL A 51 -14.06 -0.19 3.79
C VAL A 51 -12.54 -0.33 3.90
N PRO A 52 -11.82 0.59 4.56
CA PRO A 52 -10.40 0.41 4.83
C PRO A 52 -10.14 -0.88 5.62
N VAL A 53 -9.21 -1.68 5.14
CA VAL A 53 -8.78 -2.95 5.75
C VAL A 53 -7.29 -2.89 6.06
N GLU A 54 -6.93 -3.31 7.27
CA GLU A 54 -5.55 -3.55 7.64
C GLU A 54 -5.17 -5.00 7.33
N VAL A 55 -3.95 -5.21 6.81
CA VAL A 55 -3.43 -6.54 6.46
C VAL A 55 -2.27 -6.88 7.38
N THR A 56 -2.40 -7.98 8.10
CA THR A 56 -1.32 -8.57 8.91
C THR A 56 -0.88 -9.88 8.30
N ILE A 57 0.42 -10.04 8.05
CA ILE A 57 1.02 -11.31 7.65
C ILE A 57 1.38 -12.09 8.92
N ARG A 58 0.75 -13.24 9.14
CA ARG A 58 1.03 -14.12 10.29
C ARG A 58 2.17 -15.10 9.99
N ALA A 59 2.16 -15.64 8.77
CA ALA A 59 3.17 -16.55 8.24
C ALA A 59 3.10 -16.53 6.70
N GLU A 60 3.99 -17.25 6.03
CA GLU A 60 3.92 -17.41 4.57
C GLU A 60 2.55 -18.01 4.17
N GLY A 61 1.83 -17.34 3.27
CA GLY A 61 0.48 -17.74 2.85
C GLY A 61 -0.63 -17.50 3.88
N CYS A 62 -0.32 -16.97 5.07
CA CYS A 62 -1.26 -16.81 6.16
C CYS A 62 -1.50 -15.32 6.48
N PHE A 63 -2.70 -14.83 6.20
CA PHE A 63 -3.06 -13.41 6.30
C PHE A 63 -4.19 -13.19 7.30
N THR A 64 -4.25 -11.99 7.85
CA THR A 64 -5.37 -11.50 8.65
C THR A 64 -5.78 -10.14 8.10
N PHE A 65 -7.07 -10.02 7.81
CA PHE A 65 -7.70 -8.78 7.36
C PHE A 65 -8.59 -8.26 8.47
N SER A 66 -8.31 -7.07 8.98
CA SER A 66 -9.10 -6.47 10.06
C SER A 66 -9.72 -5.15 9.62
N THR A 67 -10.91 -4.87 10.15
CA THR A 67 -11.58 -3.57 10.02
C THR A 67 -11.50 -2.80 11.34
N ALA A 68 -11.49 -1.48 11.28
CA ALA A 68 -11.37 -0.63 12.47
C ALA A 68 -12.53 -0.74 13.48
N ALA A 69 -13.68 -1.25 13.02
CA ALA A 69 -14.87 -1.52 13.84
C ALA A 69 -15.57 -2.75 13.29
N ARG A 70 -16.51 -3.31 14.06
CA ARG A 70 -17.28 -4.47 13.65
C ARG A 70 -18.07 -4.16 12.38
N ASN A 71 -17.88 -4.98 11.37
CA ASN A 71 -18.52 -4.86 10.08
C ASN A 71 -18.72 -6.25 9.46
N ASP A 72 -19.88 -6.84 9.73
CA ASP A 72 -20.24 -8.19 9.25
C ASP A 72 -20.35 -8.23 7.71
N GLU A 73 -20.74 -7.12 7.06
CA GLU A 73 -20.80 -7.03 5.59
C GLU A 73 -19.41 -7.11 4.96
N ALA A 74 -18.44 -6.36 5.50
CA ALA A 74 -17.05 -6.40 5.05
C ALA A 74 -16.44 -7.80 5.23
N GLY A 75 -16.69 -8.43 6.38
CA GLY A 75 -16.26 -9.80 6.66
C GLY A 75 -16.81 -10.81 5.65
N ASN A 76 -18.12 -10.74 5.37
CA ASN A 76 -18.76 -11.62 4.39
C ASN A 76 -18.26 -11.41 2.96
N ARG A 77 -18.01 -10.16 2.54
CA ARG A 77 -17.45 -9.87 1.22
C ARG A 77 -16.07 -10.46 1.05
N LEU A 78 -15.20 -10.29 2.05
CA LEU A 78 -13.86 -10.89 2.06
C LEU A 78 -13.95 -12.42 2.07
N ALA A 79 -14.80 -13.01 2.92
CA ALA A 79 -14.97 -14.46 2.96
C ALA A 79 -15.46 -15.03 1.62
N THR A 80 -16.43 -14.37 0.99
CA THR A 80 -16.93 -14.74 -0.33
C THR A 80 -15.85 -14.64 -1.39
N PHE A 81 -15.05 -13.57 -1.36
CA PHE A 81 -13.93 -13.37 -2.28
C PHE A 81 -12.92 -14.53 -2.22
N PHE A 82 -12.61 -15.03 -1.02
CA PHE A 82 -11.66 -16.13 -0.83
C PHE A 82 -12.27 -17.53 -0.96
N SER A 83 -13.60 -17.66 -0.87
CA SER A 83 -14.31 -18.95 -1.01
C SER A 83 -14.13 -19.60 -2.39
N GLY A 84 -13.73 -18.82 -3.41
CA GLY A 84 -13.42 -19.34 -4.75
C GLY A 84 -11.99 -19.89 -4.91
N SER A 85 -11.18 -19.89 -3.86
CA SER A 85 -9.79 -20.34 -3.87
C SER A 85 -9.59 -21.53 -2.93
N GLU A 86 -8.52 -22.32 -3.11
CA GLU A 86 -8.11 -23.38 -2.17
C GLU A 86 -7.51 -22.79 -0.88
N CYS A 87 -8.29 -21.98 -0.17
CA CYS A 87 -7.91 -21.28 1.04
C CYS A 87 -8.89 -21.63 2.17
N SER A 88 -8.39 -21.77 3.39
CA SER A 88 -9.24 -21.80 4.57
C SER A 88 -9.52 -20.38 5.00
N VAL A 89 -10.80 -20.06 5.26
CA VAL A 89 -11.24 -18.74 5.69
C VAL A 89 -12.04 -18.86 6.96
N ASP A 90 -11.66 -18.09 7.98
CA ASP A 90 -12.37 -18.00 9.25
C ASP A 90 -12.68 -16.53 9.55
N VAL A 91 -13.94 -16.24 9.84
CA VAL A 91 -14.41 -14.87 10.13
C VAL A 91 -14.79 -14.78 11.60
N VAL A 92 -14.06 -13.96 12.34
CA VAL A 92 -14.30 -13.69 13.75
C VAL A 92 -14.76 -12.25 13.91
N HIS A 93 -15.83 -12.07 14.67
CA HIS A 93 -16.35 -10.76 15.02
C HIS A 93 -16.11 -10.54 16.51
N ASP A 94 -15.48 -9.43 16.84
CA ASP A 94 -15.31 -8.97 18.20
C ASP A 94 -15.96 -7.59 18.32
N ASP A 95 -16.92 -7.44 19.23
CA ASP A 95 -17.66 -6.18 19.39
C ASP A 95 -16.78 -5.02 19.88
N GLU A 96 -15.62 -5.30 20.49
CA GLU A 96 -14.68 -4.30 20.99
C GLU A 96 -13.54 -4.00 19.98
N CYS A 97 -13.14 -4.98 19.17
CA CYS A 97 -11.95 -4.91 18.32
C CYS A 97 -12.24 -4.96 16.80
N GLY A 98 -13.46 -5.31 16.39
CA GLY A 98 -13.91 -5.26 15.00
C GLY A 98 -14.08 -6.61 14.30
N THR A 99 -14.08 -6.62 12.97
CA THR A 99 -14.16 -7.86 12.19
C THR A 99 -12.78 -8.30 11.75
N PHE A 100 -12.46 -9.57 11.99
CA PHE A 100 -11.21 -10.22 11.62
C PHE A 100 -11.49 -11.36 10.66
N VAL A 101 -10.84 -11.35 9.50
CA VAL A 101 -10.90 -12.43 8.52
C VAL A 101 -9.53 -13.07 8.43
N TYR A 102 -9.43 -14.30 8.93
CA TYR A 102 -8.24 -15.12 8.86
C TYR A 102 -8.26 -15.93 7.58
N VAL A 103 -7.21 -15.79 6.77
CA VAL A 103 -7.06 -16.53 5.52
C VAL A 103 -5.77 -17.34 5.60
N ASP A 104 -5.90 -18.64 5.41
CA ASP A 104 -4.80 -19.57 5.31
C ASP A 104 -4.80 -20.15 3.89
N MET A 105 -3.85 -19.71 3.07
CA MET A 105 -3.68 -20.29 1.74
C MET A 105 -3.03 -21.65 1.94
N LYS A 106 -3.74 -22.72 1.57
CA LYS A 106 -3.13 -24.04 1.58
C LYS A 106 -1.95 -23.99 0.61
N ALA A 107 -0.73 -24.19 1.12
CA ALA A 107 0.42 -24.31 0.25
C ALA A 107 0.08 -25.36 -0.80
N ALA A 108 0.09 -24.98 -2.08
CA ALA A 108 -0.05 -25.94 -3.17
C ALA A 108 0.98 -27.03 -2.87
N ALA A 109 0.51 -28.25 -2.60
CA ALA A 109 1.40 -29.37 -2.30
C ALA A 109 2.35 -29.48 -3.50
N ALA A 110 3.61 -29.09 -3.28
CA ALA A 110 4.66 -29.13 -4.28
C ALA A 110 4.98 -30.58 -4.67
#